data_AF-I4YMQ4-F1
#
_entry.id   AF-I4YMQ4-F1
#
_cell.length_a   1.000
_cell.length_b   1.000
_cell.length_c   1.000
_cell.angle_alpha   90.00
_cell.angle_beta   90.00
_cell.angle_gamma   90.00
#
_symmetry.space_group_name_H-M   'P 1'
#
loop_
_entity.id
_entity.type
_entity.pdbx_description
1 polymer ?
#
loop_
_entity_poly.entity_id
_entity_poly.type
_entity_poly.pdbx_seq_one_letter_code
_entity_poly.pdbx_strand_id
1 'polypeptide(L)'
;MRTYYVFRSTTTPELRGFADDEAGETLPADQGPWELDRRIDPDDEWTLDVSRAVVAAGIIENGFYLWGPINRTTAWHPVIESDRVEGTAVYDPRGTQIGTIKRLLIEKVSGKVLYVDMTFGGFLGIGVHHHTIPWDKLAYDKDLEGYRTDVTAAQVQGAPAFYGDDQVWPDRKREQELRDYWHDIPRGPI
;
A
#
# COMPACT_ATOMS: atom_id res chain seq x y z
N MET A 1 -14.38 12.68 -9.17
CA MET A 1 -14.51 11.33 -8.56
C MET A 1 -14.87 10.35 -9.67
N ARG A 2 -14.37 9.11 -9.62
CA ARG A 2 -14.48 8.12 -10.72
C ARG A 2 -15.58 7.09 -10.44
N THR A 3 -16.18 6.57 -11.51
CA THR A 3 -17.05 5.39 -11.48
C THR A 3 -16.19 4.13 -11.41
N TYR A 4 -16.62 3.14 -10.64
CA TYR A 4 -15.98 1.83 -10.54
C TYR A 4 -16.95 0.73 -10.96
N TYR A 5 -16.40 -0.33 -11.53
CA TYR A 5 -17.13 -1.53 -11.91
C TYR A 5 -16.60 -2.70 -11.08
N VAL A 6 -17.51 -3.39 -10.40
CA VAL A 6 -17.25 -4.56 -9.58
C VAL A 6 -17.69 -5.78 -10.35
N PHE A 7 -16.79 -6.73 -10.47
CA PHE A 7 -16.97 -7.99 -11.16
C PHE A 7 -16.87 -9.13 -10.16
N ARG A 8 -17.56 -10.22 -10.44
CA ARG A 8 -17.48 -11.47 -9.70
C ARG A 8 -16.80 -12.52 -10.56
N SER A 9 -15.88 -13.26 -9.97
CA SER A 9 -15.32 -14.43 -10.64
C SER A 9 -16.36 -15.56 -10.68
N THR A 10 -16.54 -16.15 -11.86
CA THR A 10 -17.42 -17.31 -12.06
C THR A 10 -16.83 -18.60 -11.50
N THR A 11 -15.50 -18.68 -11.42
CA THR A 11 -14.77 -19.84 -10.90
C THR A 11 -14.58 -19.77 -9.38
N THR A 12 -14.44 -18.57 -8.83
CA THR A 12 -14.33 -18.33 -7.39
C THR A 12 -15.37 -17.30 -6.94
N PRO A 13 -16.59 -17.71 -6.55
CA PRO A 13 -17.71 -16.79 -6.30
C PRO A 13 -17.49 -15.76 -5.19
N GLU A 14 -16.51 -15.96 -4.31
CA GLU A 14 -16.11 -15.03 -3.25
C GLU A 14 -15.10 -13.97 -3.75
N LEU A 15 -14.46 -14.20 -4.90
CA LEU A 15 -13.51 -13.27 -5.50
C LEU A 15 -14.26 -12.17 -6.25
N ARG A 16 -13.90 -10.93 -5.97
CA ARG A 16 -14.33 -9.72 -6.68
C ARG A 16 -13.16 -9.05 -7.38
N GLY A 17 -13.40 -8.58 -8.59
CA GLY A 17 -12.51 -7.71 -9.34
C GLY A 17 -13.09 -6.31 -9.44
N PHE A 18 -12.24 -5.29 -9.39
CA PHE A 18 -12.63 -3.90 -9.51
C PHE A 18 -11.86 -3.29 -10.68
N ALA A 19 -12.54 -2.54 -11.55
CA ALA A 19 -11.92 -1.83 -12.67
C ALA A 19 -12.59 -0.46 -12.88
N ASP A 20 -11.97 0.40 -13.69
CA ASP A 20 -12.58 1.66 -14.15
C ASP A 20 -13.21 1.57 -15.55
N ASP A 21 -13.24 0.37 -16.13
CA ASP A 21 -13.94 0.06 -17.38
C ASP A 21 -15.06 -0.98 -17.16
N GLU A 22 -16.14 -0.84 -17.94
CA GLU A 22 -17.33 -1.69 -17.82
C GLU A 22 -17.12 -3.12 -18.33
N ALA A 23 -16.13 -3.32 -19.20
CA ALA A 23 -15.84 -4.63 -19.80
C ALA A 23 -14.92 -5.50 -18.93
N GLY A 24 -14.22 -4.90 -17.95
CA GLY A 24 -13.23 -5.57 -17.12
C GLY A 24 -12.01 -6.01 -17.91
N GLU A 25 -11.61 -5.25 -18.95
CA GLU A 25 -10.52 -5.63 -19.88
C GLU A 25 -9.18 -5.81 -19.18
N THR A 26 -8.97 -5.09 -18.08
CA THR A 26 -7.76 -5.13 -17.26
C THR A 26 -7.75 -6.30 -16.29
N LEU A 27 -8.88 -6.98 -16.06
CA LEU A 27 -8.97 -8.03 -15.05
C LEU A 27 -8.18 -9.28 -15.46
N PRO A 28 -7.50 -9.95 -14.52
CA PRO A 28 -6.69 -11.13 -14.83
C PRO A 28 -7.53 -12.28 -15.39
N ALA A 29 -7.19 -12.75 -16.59
CA ALA A 29 -7.93 -13.83 -17.25
C ALA A 29 -7.81 -15.18 -16.52
N ASP A 30 -6.74 -15.40 -15.76
CA ASP A 30 -6.48 -16.60 -14.96
C ASP A 30 -7.37 -16.70 -13.71
N GLN A 31 -7.86 -15.56 -13.22
CA GLN A 31 -8.76 -15.46 -12.06
C GLN A 31 -10.24 -15.34 -12.46
N GLY A 32 -10.51 -15.14 -13.76
CA GLY A 32 -11.84 -15.14 -14.35
C GLY A 32 -12.38 -16.55 -14.65
N PRO A 33 -13.38 -16.68 -15.54
CA PRO A 33 -14.10 -15.61 -16.23
C PRO A 33 -14.84 -14.65 -15.28
N TRP A 34 -14.95 -13.37 -15.68
CA TRP A 34 -15.52 -12.29 -14.88
C TRP A 34 -16.93 -11.93 -15.36
N GLU A 35 -17.84 -11.73 -14.40
CA GLU A 35 -19.19 -11.21 -14.64
C GLU A 35 -19.35 -9.87 -13.94
N LEU A 36 -19.86 -8.85 -14.63
CA LEU A 36 -20.18 -7.56 -14.02
C LEU A 36 -21.28 -7.76 -12.95
N ASP A 37 -20.96 -7.43 -11.71
CA ASP A 37 -21.83 -7.58 -10.53
C ASP A 37 -22.48 -6.25 -10.17
N ARG A 38 -21.70 -5.15 -10.16
CA ARG A 38 -22.17 -3.84 -9.73
C ARG A 38 -21.40 -2.71 -10.39
N ARG A 39 -22.09 -1.62 -10.74
CA ARG A 39 -21.50 -0.30 -11.00
C ARG A 39 -21.62 0.57 -9.76
N ILE A 40 -20.57 1.31 -9.42
CA ILE A 40 -20.51 2.25 -8.29
C ILE A 40 -20.15 3.62 -8.85
N ASP A 41 -21.10 4.53 -8.84
CA ASP A 41 -20.91 5.89 -9.31
C ASP A 41 -20.18 6.77 -8.28
N PRO A 42 -19.67 7.94 -8.71
CA PRO A 42 -18.91 8.84 -7.86
C PRO A 42 -19.62 9.19 -6.55
N ASP A 43 -20.93 9.43 -6.65
CA ASP A 43 -21.79 9.90 -5.57
C ASP A 43 -22.48 8.77 -4.79
N ASP A 44 -22.26 7.51 -5.20
CA ASP A 44 -22.83 6.36 -4.51
C ASP A 44 -22.18 6.15 -3.14
N GLU A 45 -23.00 5.67 -2.19
CA GLU A 45 -22.53 5.28 -0.87
C GLU A 45 -21.62 4.05 -0.97
N TRP A 46 -20.46 4.12 -0.31
CA TRP A 46 -19.49 3.04 -0.33
C TRP A 46 -19.83 1.98 0.72
N THR A 47 -20.42 0.86 0.29
CA THR A 47 -20.91 -0.21 1.18
C THR A 47 -20.04 -1.48 1.17
N LEU A 48 -18.81 -1.40 0.67
CA LEU A 48 -17.93 -2.55 0.56
C LEU A 48 -16.97 -2.60 1.75
N ASP A 49 -16.65 -3.82 2.20
CA ASP A 49 -15.74 -4.03 3.33
C ASP A 49 -14.29 -3.64 3.02
N VAL A 50 -13.93 -3.53 1.73
CA VAL A 50 -12.66 -2.95 1.28
C VAL A 50 -12.80 -1.45 1.10
N SER A 51 -11.79 -0.66 1.46
CA SER A 51 -11.88 0.80 1.35
C SER A 51 -11.83 1.31 -0.10
N ARG A 52 -12.59 2.39 -0.38
CA ARG A 52 -12.62 3.06 -1.69
C ARG A 52 -11.25 3.54 -2.15
N ALA A 53 -10.42 4.03 -1.23
CA ALA A 53 -9.09 4.54 -1.54
C ALA A 53 -8.13 3.41 -1.96
N VAL A 54 -8.25 2.24 -1.34
CA VAL A 54 -7.45 1.05 -1.69
C VAL A 54 -7.82 0.54 -3.08
N VAL A 55 -9.12 0.43 -3.37
CA VAL A 55 -9.61 0.09 -4.72
C VAL A 55 -9.12 1.11 -5.75
N ALA A 56 -9.22 2.41 -5.44
CA ALA A 56 -8.77 3.47 -6.33
C ALA A 56 -7.27 3.38 -6.62
N ALA A 57 -6.44 3.15 -5.61
CA ALA A 57 -5.00 3.00 -5.77
C ALA A 57 -4.67 1.78 -6.64
N GLY A 58 -5.28 0.62 -6.33
CA GLY A 58 -5.07 -0.60 -7.10
C GLY A 58 -5.42 -0.44 -8.58
N ILE A 59 -6.54 0.21 -8.90
CA ILE A 59 -6.94 0.50 -10.29
C ILE A 59 -5.99 1.48 -10.97
N ILE A 60 -5.55 2.54 -10.28
CA ILE A 60 -4.60 3.52 -10.85
C ILE A 60 -3.26 2.84 -11.21
N GLU A 61 -2.82 1.89 -10.39
CA GLU A 61 -1.53 1.21 -10.55
C GLU A 61 -1.59 0.03 -11.52
N ASN A 62 -2.61 -0.82 -11.41
CA ASN A 62 -2.68 -2.11 -12.10
C ASN A 62 -3.78 -2.17 -13.17
N GLY A 63 -4.61 -1.13 -13.28
CA GLY A 63 -5.86 -1.16 -14.06
C GLY A 63 -7.00 -1.91 -13.37
N PHE A 64 -6.71 -2.67 -12.30
CA PHE A 64 -7.72 -3.39 -11.52
C PHE A 64 -7.33 -3.55 -10.04
N TYR A 65 -8.29 -3.96 -9.21
CA TYR A 65 -8.05 -4.43 -7.83
C TYR A 65 -8.82 -5.72 -7.56
N LEU A 66 -8.25 -6.67 -6.82
CA LEU A 66 -8.92 -7.94 -6.47
C LEU A 66 -9.20 -7.99 -4.97
N TRP A 67 -10.38 -8.49 -4.60
CA TRP A 67 -10.81 -8.65 -3.21
C TRP A 67 -11.48 -10.01 -2.99
N GLY A 68 -11.04 -10.76 -1.99
CA GLY A 68 -11.54 -12.10 -1.67
C GLY A 68 -10.44 -13.17 -1.78
N PRO A 69 -10.81 -14.47 -1.68
CA PRO A 69 -9.86 -15.57 -1.75
C PRO A 69 -9.32 -15.69 -3.17
N ILE A 70 -8.19 -15.06 -3.43
CA ILE A 70 -7.44 -15.29 -4.65
C ILE A 70 -6.77 -16.65 -4.54
N ASN A 71 -7.18 -17.59 -5.39
CA ASN A 71 -6.50 -18.87 -5.53
C ASN A 71 -5.22 -18.62 -6.34
N ARG A 72 -4.28 -17.86 -5.77
CA ARG A 72 -2.95 -17.78 -6.34
C ARG A 72 -2.34 -19.16 -6.14
N THR A 73 -2.20 -19.93 -7.21
CA THR A 73 -0.94 -20.67 -7.38
C THR A 73 0.17 -19.63 -7.59
N THR A 74 0.40 -18.76 -6.60
CA THR A 74 1.65 -18.04 -6.50
C THR A 74 2.64 -19.14 -6.24
N ALA A 75 3.44 -19.46 -7.26
CA ALA A 75 4.82 -19.76 -6.95
C ALA A 75 5.24 -18.69 -5.94
N TRP A 76 5.61 -19.09 -4.73
CA TRP A 76 6.22 -18.17 -3.80
C TRP A 76 7.43 -17.59 -4.56
N HIS A 77 7.33 -16.35 -4.99
CA HIS A 77 8.48 -15.64 -5.51
C HIS A 77 9.01 -14.79 -4.34
N PRO A 78 10.28 -14.92 -3.95
CA PRO A 78 10.88 -14.10 -2.89
C PRO A 78 11.02 -12.62 -3.27
N VAL A 79 10.39 -12.19 -4.35
CA VAL A 79 10.58 -10.89 -4.99
C VAL A 79 9.20 -10.26 -5.15
N ILE A 80 9.08 -9.03 -4.65
CA ILE A 80 7.99 -8.13 -5.00
C ILE A 80 8.54 -7.17 -6.05
N GLU A 81 7.82 -7.04 -7.15
CA GLU A 81 8.15 -6.09 -8.22
C GLU A 81 8.01 -4.66 -7.67
N SER A 82 8.87 -3.72 -8.11
CA SER A 82 8.94 -2.39 -7.49
C SER A 82 7.63 -1.61 -7.56
N ASP A 83 6.91 -1.76 -8.66
CA ASP A 83 5.57 -1.21 -8.91
C ASP A 83 4.52 -1.80 -7.96
N ARG A 84 4.71 -3.04 -7.49
CA ARG A 84 3.84 -3.70 -6.51
C ARG A 84 4.16 -3.38 -5.05
N VAL A 85 5.21 -2.60 -4.78
CA VAL A 85 5.48 -2.07 -3.42
C VAL A 85 4.81 -0.72 -3.21
N GLU A 86 4.75 0.11 -4.24
CA GLU A 86 3.95 1.33 -4.24
C GLU A 86 2.45 0.96 -4.09
N GLY A 87 1.67 1.79 -3.41
CA GLY A 87 0.25 1.52 -3.17
C GLY A 87 -0.06 0.48 -2.09
N THR A 88 0.94 -0.28 -1.61
CA THR A 88 0.71 -1.31 -0.59
C THR A 88 0.31 -0.68 0.75
N ALA A 89 -0.77 -1.20 1.34
CA ALA A 89 -1.27 -0.74 2.63
C ALA A 89 -0.31 -1.06 3.78
N VAL A 90 -0.21 -0.14 4.74
CA VAL A 90 0.53 -0.32 5.99
C VAL A 90 -0.45 -0.33 7.16
N TYR A 91 -0.33 -1.33 8.03
CA TYR A 91 -1.22 -1.59 9.15
C TYR A 91 -0.48 -1.49 10.49
N ASP A 92 -1.20 -1.06 11.52
CA ASP A 92 -0.74 -1.14 12.90
C ASP A 92 -0.83 -2.58 13.46
N PRO A 93 -0.34 -2.86 14.69
CA PRO A 93 -0.43 -4.18 15.29
C PRO A 93 -1.87 -4.65 15.55
N ARG A 94 -2.86 -3.75 15.54
CA ARG A 94 -4.29 -4.06 15.70
C ARG A 94 -4.97 -4.37 14.37
N GLY A 95 -4.26 -4.28 13.24
CA GLY A 95 -4.79 -4.47 11.90
C GLY A 95 -5.49 -3.25 11.32
N THR A 96 -5.36 -2.08 11.95
CA THR A 96 -5.90 -0.82 11.42
C THR A 96 -4.96 -0.29 10.34
N GLN A 97 -5.47 0.03 9.15
CA GLN A 97 -4.66 0.69 8.13
C GLN A 97 -4.29 2.11 8.60
N ILE A 98 -3.00 2.41 8.64
CA ILE A 98 -2.45 3.69 9.08
C ILE A 98 -1.85 4.51 7.94
N GLY A 99 -1.59 3.86 6.79
CA GLY A 99 -1.00 4.52 5.64
C GLY A 99 -0.86 3.62 4.42
N THR A 100 -0.10 4.13 3.46
CA THR A 100 0.20 3.48 2.19
C THR A 100 1.65 3.78 1.80
N ILE A 101 2.35 2.79 1.26
CA ILE A 101 3.70 2.98 0.71
C ILE A 101 3.60 3.80 -0.57
N LYS A 102 4.36 4.90 -0.66
CA LYS A 102 4.43 5.72 -1.86
C LYS A 102 5.60 5.35 -2.76
N ARG A 103 6.76 5.06 -2.19
CA ARG A 103 7.99 4.70 -2.92
C ARG A 103 9.04 4.11 -2.00
N LEU A 104 9.97 3.38 -2.61
CA LEU A 104 11.17 2.85 -1.96
C LEU A 104 12.38 3.76 -2.18
N LEU A 105 13.19 3.89 -1.13
CA LEU A 105 14.47 4.58 -1.20
C LEU A 105 15.57 3.52 -1.21
N ILE A 106 16.16 3.34 -2.40
CA ILE A 106 17.11 2.28 -2.69
C ILE A 106 18.52 2.86 -2.76
N GLU A 107 19.45 2.26 -2.03
CA GLU A 107 20.86 2.62 -2.09
C GLU A 107 21.42 2.27 -3.47
N LYS A 108 21.95 3.28 -4.18
CA LYS A 108 22.28 3.19 -5.61
C LYS A 108 23.33 2.13 -5.96
N VAL A 109 24.26 1.83 -5.05
CA VAL A 109 25.41 0.96 -5.34
C VAL A 109 25.11 -0.48 -4.98
N SER A 110 24.53 -0.70 -3.80
CA SER A 110 24.23 -2.02 -3.24
C SER A 110 22.86 -2.53 -3.66
N GLY A 111 21.97 -1.66 -4.17
CA GLY A 111 20.59 -2.00 -4.53
C GLY A 111 19.70 -2.33 -3.33
N LYS A 112 20.11 -1.96 -2.10
CA LYS A 112 19.35 -2.30 -0.89
C LYS A 112 18.28 -1.25 -0.63
N VAL A 113 17.07 -1.70 -0.31
CA VAL A 113 16.02 -0.81 0.20
C VAL A 113 16.43 -0.36 1.60
N LEU A 114 16.66 0.94 1.77
CA LEU A 114 17.03 1.52 3.07
C LEU A 114 15.80 2.01 3.80
N TYR A 115 14.94 2.73 3.08
CA TYR A 115 13.77 3.37 3.64
C TYR A 115 12.57 3.24 2.71
N VAL A 116 11.40 3.49 3.28
CA VAL A 116 10.13 3.65 2.59
C VAL A 116 9.61 5.05 2.86
N ASP A 117 9.16 5.75 1.83
CA ASP A 117 8.35 6.95 1.96
C ASP A 117 6.90 6.51 1.98
N MET A 118 6.21 6.79 3.07
CA MET A 118 4.81 6.45 3.25
C MET A 118 3.97 7.68 3.57
N THR A 119 2.74 7.63 3.11
CA THR A 119 1.71 8.60 3.49
C THR A 119 0.97 8.10 4.72
N PHE A 120 1.03 8.89 5.79
CA PHE A 120 0.16 8.73 6.96
C PHE A 120 -1.12 9.53 6.73
N GLY A 121 -2.26 8.87 6.86
CA GLY A 121 -3.58 9.51 6.71
C GLY A 121 -4.12 9.49 5.27
N GLY A 122 -5.37 9.02 5.16
CA GLY A 122 -6.06 8.87 3.87
C GLY A 122 -7.58 8.67 3.95
N PHE A 123 -8.21 8.69 5.14
CA PHE A 123 -9.66 8.46 5.26
C PHE A 123 -10.50 9.61 5.86
N LEU A 124 -9.92 10.74 6.30
CA LEU A 124 -10.70 11.80 6.97
C LEU A 124 -10.24 13.25 6.72
N GLY A 125 -9.59 13.56 5.59
CA GLY A 125 -9.39 14.96 5.17
C GLY A 125 -8.52 15.85 6.07
N ILE A 126 -7.68 15.28 6.93
CA ILE A 126 -6.68 16.02 7.73
C ILE A 126 -5.29 15.63 7.20
N GLY A 127 -4.63 16.56 6.50
CA GLY A 127 -3.20 16.57 6.15
C GLY A 127 -2.56 15.26 5.68
N VAL A 128 -2.22 15.15 4.40
CA VAL A 128 -1.30 14.11 3.91
C VAL A 128 0.10 14.44 4.41
N HIS A 129 0.63 13.65 5.35
CA HIS A 129 2.00 13.79 5.81
C HIS A 129 2.87 12.65 5.24
N HIS A 130 3.92 13.04 4.54
CA HIS A 130 4.95 12.13 4.05
C HIS A 130 5.96 11.86 5.15
N HIS A 131 6.17 10.59 5.44
CA HIS A 131 7.14 10.19 6.44
C HIS A 131 8.00 9.04 5.93
N THR A 132 9.29 9.15 6.22
CA THR A 132 10.26 8.15 5.82
C THR A 132 10.61 7.25 7.00
N ILE A 133 10.41 5.96 6.81
CA ILE A 133 10.64 4.93 7.83
C ILE A 133 11.66 3.93 7.30
N PRO A 134 12.56 3.38 8.13
CA PRO A 134 13.44 2.31 7.70
C PRO A 134 12.63 1.09 7.22
N TRP A 135 13.09 0.50 6.12
CA TRP A 135 12.44 -0.66 5.53
C TRP A 135 12.35 -1.85 6.50
N ASP A 136 13.34 -2.00 7.37
CA ASP A 136 13.41 -3.06 8.36
C ASP A 136 12.40 -2.92 9.51
N LYS A 137 11.63 -1.82 9.59
CA LYS A 137 10.49 -1.69 10.51
C LYS A 137 9.19 -2.25 9.93
N LEU A 138 9.16 -2.58 8.64
CA LEU A 138 8.01 -3.17 7.97
C LEU A 138 8.14 -4.69 7.89
N ALA A 139 7.05 -5.40 8.19
CA ALA A 139 6.94 -6.85 7.97
C ALA A 139 5.77 -7.13 7.05
N TYR A 140 5.98 -7.90 5.99
CA TYR A 140 4.88 -8.29 5.12
C TYR A 140 3.99 -9.32 5.84
N ASP A 141 2.71 -8.98 6.00
CA ASP A 141 1.66 -9.88 6.47
C ASP A 141 0.91 -10.43 5.25
N LYS A 142 0.90 -11.75 5.12
CA LYS A 142 0.28 -12.46 4.00
C LYS A 142 -1.25 -12.43 4.08
N ASP A 143 -1.83 -12.39 5.27
CA ASP A 143 -3.28 -12.42 5.46
C ASP A 143 -3.89 -11.05 5.14
N LEU A 144 -3.13 -9.98 5.37
CA LEU A 144 -3.52 -8.60 5.03
C LEU A 144 -3.05 -8.14 3.65
N GLU A 145 -2.25 -8.97 2.97
CA GLU A 145 -1.56 -8.65 1.72
C GLU A 145 -0.82 -7.29 1.75
N GLY A 146 -0.31 -6.91 2.90
CA GLY A 146 0.31 -5.61 3.12
C GLY A 146 1.35 -5.64 4.23
N TYR A 147 1.87 -4.48 4.60
CA TYR A 147 2.92 -4.40 5.61
C TYR A 147 2.36 -4.07 6.99
N ARG A 148 2.83 -4.74 8.02
CA ARG A 148 2.65 -4.33 9.41
C ARG A 148 3.83 -3.53 9.91
N THR A 149 3.55 -2.61 10.81
CA THR A 149 4.56 -1.92 11.60
C THR A 149 4.07 -1.69 13.01
N ASP A 150 4.99 -1.74 13.95
CA ASP A 150 4.82 -1.30 15.33
C ASP A 150 5.12 0.18 15.52
N VAL A 151 5.59 0.85 14.47
CA VAL A 151 5.90 2.28 14.48
C VAL A 151 4.61 3.09 14.63
N THR A 152 4.59 3.92 15.66
CA THR A 152 3.45 4.77 16.03
C THR A 152 3.49 6.12 15.32
N ALA A 153 2.32 6.75 15.16
CA ALA A 153 2.22 8.11 14.64
C ALA A 153 3.07 9.13 15.43
N ALA A 154 3.20 8.95 16.75
CA ALA A 154 4.01 9.84 17.59
C ALA A 154 5.52 9.71 17.28
N GLN A 155 6.02 8.49 17.06
CA GLN A 155 7.41 8.26 16.63
C GLN A 155 7.66 8.84 15.24
N VAL A 156 6.68 8.71 14.35
CA VAL A 156 6.74 9.27 13.00
C VAL A 156 6.79 10.79 13.00
N GLN A 157 6.01 11.44 13.87
CA GLN A 157 6.01 12.89 14.05
C GLN A 157 7.28 13.41 14.73
N GLY A 158 7.90 12.60 15.59
CA GLY A 158 9.17 12.92 16.25
C GLY A 158 10.40 12.68 15.38
N ALA A 159 10.26 11.97 14.27
CA ALA A 159 11.36 11.66 13.37
C ALA A 159 11.85 12.92 12.63
N PRO A 160 13.17 13.08 12.44
CA PRO A 160 13.70 14.11 11.54
C PRO A 160 13.08 14.00 10.14
N ALA A 161 12.72 15.12 9.53
CA ALA A 161 12.22 15.13 8.16
C ALA A 161 13.30 14.61 7.20
N PHE A 162 12.94 13.66 6.33
CA PHE A 162 13.87 13.10 5.34
C PHE A 162 14.17 14.10 4.22
N TYR A 163 13.14 14.77 3.73
CA TYR A 163 13.24 15.81 2.72
C TYR A 163 13.46 17.16 3.41
N GLY A 164 14.48 17.91 3.00
CA GLY A 164 14.55 19.35 3.25
C GLY A 164 13.73 20.10 2.20
N ASP A 165 13.47 21.39 2.42
CA ASP A 165 12.60 22.21 1.57
C ASP A 165 12.92 22.11 0.06
N ASP A 166 14.18 21.84 -0.32
CA ASP A 166 14.62 21.83 -1.72
C ASP A 166 15.50 20.62 -2.14
N GLN A 167 15.59 19.52 -1.35
CA GLN A 167 16.49 18.39 -1.64
C GLN A 167 15.80 17.02 -1.71
N VAL A 168 16.11 16.27 -2.78
CA VAL A 168 15.63 14.88 -3.01
C VAL A 168 16.30 13.87 -2.07
N TRP A 169 17.47 14.20 -1.50
CA TRP A 169 18.20 13.36 -0.54
C TRP A 169 18.75 14.22 0.62
N PRO A 170 18.61 13.79 1.88
CA PRO A 170 19.18 14.49 3.02
C PRO A 170 20.70 14.54 2.94
N ASP A 171 21.31 15.60 3.47
CA ASP A 171 22.76 15.60 3.67
C ASP A 171 23.19 14.48 4.64
N ARG A 172 24.49 14.18 4.66
CA ARG A 172 25.04 13.08 5.48
C ARG A 172 24.72 13.23 6.97
N LYS A 173 24.61 14.46 7.47
CA LYS A 173 24.34 14.73 8.88
C LYS A 173 22.90 14.37 9.20
N ARG A 174 21.95 14.84 8.40
CA ARG A 174 20.52 14.55 8.53
C ARG A 174 20.22 13.07 8.31
N GLU A 175 20.91 12.42 7.36
CA GLU A 175 20.82 10.98 7.16
C GLU A 175 21.29 10.21 8.41
N GLN A 176 22.37 10.67 9.06
CA GLN A 176 22.85 10.09 10.32
C GLN A 176 21.85 10.31 11.46
N GLU A 177 21.35 11.54 11.63
CA GLU A 177 20.35 11.88 12.66
C GLU A 177 19.08 11.01 12.53
N LEU A 178 18.62 10.78 11.30
CA LEU A 178 17.49 9.89 11.04
C LEU A 178 17.81 8.43 11.38
N ARG A 179 19.00 7.95 10.99
CA ARG A 179 19.43 6.57 11.27
C ARG A 179 19.52 6.33 12.78
N ASP A 180 20.11 7.27 13.51
CA ASP A 180 20.28 7.20 14.96
C ASP A 180 18.91 7.21 15.66
N TYR A 181 18.01 8.11 15.24
CA TYR A 181 16.64 8.16 15.76
C TYR A 181 15.93 6.81 15.67
N TRP A 182 15.98 6.15 14.51
CA TRP A 182 15.29 4.87 14.30
C TRP A 182 16.01 3.66 14.86
N HIS A 183 17.33 3.75 15.08
CA HIS A 183 18.11 2.73 15.76
C HIS A 183 17.71 2.63 17.23
N ASP A 184 17.47 3.76 17.89
CA ASP A 184 17.08 3.83 19.30
C ASP A 184 15.62 3.40 19.57
N ILE A 185 14.83 3.25 18.51
CA ILE A 185 13.46 2.72 18.57
C ILE A 185 13.52 1.24 18.20
N PRO A 186 13.64 0.29 19.15
CA PRO A 186 13.69 -1.12 18.83
C PRO A 186 12.37 -1.57 18.17
N ARG A 187 12.49 -2.56 17.30
CA ARG A 187 11.32 -3.23 16.72
C ARG A 187 10.60 -4.02 17.82
N GLY A 188 9.35 -3.70 18.06
CA GLY A 188 8.45 -4.43 18.93
C GLY A 188 7.98 -5.76 18.32
N PRO A 189 7.33 -6.62 19.12
CA PRO A 189 6.72 -7.84 18.61
C PRO A 189 5.59 -7.47 17.65
N ILE A 190 5.65 -8.04 16.44
CA ILE A 190 4.67 -7.88 15.36
C ILE A 190 3.84 -9.16 15.26
#